data_AF-A0A2T7A949-F1
#
_entry.id   AF-A0A2T7A949-F1
#
_cell.length_a   1.000
_cell.length_b   1.000
_cell.length_c   1.000
_cell.angle_alpha   90.00
_cell.angle_beta   90.00
_cell.angle_gamma   90.00
#
_symmetry.space_group_name_H-M   'P 1'
#
loop_
_entity.id
_entity.type
_entity.pdbx_description
1 polymer ?
#
loop_
_entity_poly.entity_id
_entity_poly.type
_entity_poly.pdbx_seq_one_letter_code
_entity_poly.pdbx_strand_id
1 'polypeptide(L)' 'MSSAKMKVEEPEEEPVYCYCQQISYGEMVACDGENCPREWFHLLCVGLSQAPRGKSTSNPILA' A
#
# COMPACT_ATOMS: atom_id res chain seq x y z
N MET A 1 33.98 -12.02 17.41
CA MET A 1 32.83 -12.86 17.00
C MET A 1 31.63 -12.34 17.77
N SER A 2 31.01 -11.27 17.31
CA SER A 2 29.80 -11.32 16.47
C SER A 2 28.71 -12.16 17.14
N SER A 3 27.85 -11.50 17.90
CA SER A 3 26.45 -11.91 17.99
C SER A 3 25.60 -10.70 18.31
N ALA A 4 24.99 -10.23 17.23
CA ALA A 4 23.72 -9.53 17.10
C ALA A 4 23.30 -8.63 18.27
N LYS A 5 23.34 -7.33 18.01
CA LYS A 5 22.58 -6.33 18.75
C LYS A 5 21.11 -6.79 18.86
N MET A 6 20.66 -7.06 20.08
CA MET A 6 19.24 -7.01 20.42
C MET A 6 18.84 -5.53 20.35
N LYS A 7 18.48 -5.06 19.15
CA LYS A 7 17.75 -3.79 19.00
C LYS A 7 16.41 -4.06 19.67
N VAL A 8 16.11 -3.32 20.72
CA VAL A 8 14.71 -3.14 21.13
C VAL A 8 14.07 -2.41 19.95
N GLU A 9 13.54 -3.18 19.01
CA GLU A 9 12.61 -2.68 18.02
C GLU A 9 11.37 -2.31 18.83
N GLU A 10 11.21 -1.01 19.06
CA GLU A 10 9.88 -0.41 19.11
C GLU A 10 9.05 -1.13 18.05
N PRO A 11 7.86 -1.68 18.36
CA PRO A 11 7.04 -2.28 17.33
C PRO A 11 6.76 -1.17 16.32
N GLU A 12 7.52 -1.14 15.24
CA GLU A 12 7.31 -0.25 14.10
C GLU A 12 6.02 -0.77 13.50
N GLU A 13 4.88 -0.42 14.10
CA GLU A 13 3.57 -0.83 13.64
C GLU A 13 3.39 -0.20 12.26
N GLU A 14 3.73 -0.96 11.23
CA GLU A 14 3.78 -0.47 9.86
C GLU A 14 2.42 0.14 9.52
N PRO A 15 2.40 1.36 8.96
CA PRO A 15 1.17 2.10 8.76
C PRO A 15 0.20 1.32 7.87
N VAL A 16 -1.03 1.19 8.36
CA VAL A 16 -2.10 0.43 7.72
C VAL A 16 -2.93 1.35 6.83
N TYR A 17 -2.81 1.16 5.52
CA TYR A 17 -3.50 2.00 4.55
C TYR A 17 -4.79 1.36 4.04
N CYS A 18 -4.72 0.33 3.21
CA CYS A 18 -5.86 -0.24 2.50
C CYS A 18 -7.03 -0.61 3.46
N TYR A 19 -8.27 -0.65 2.94
CA TYR A 19 -9.46 -1.04 3.73
C TYR A 19 -9.39 -2.47 4.29
N CYS A 20 -8.48 -3.31 3.76
CA CYS A 20 -8.18 -4.63 4.32
C CYS A 20 -7.49 -4.56 5.69
N GLN A 21 -7.12 -3.36 6.15
CA GLN A 21 -6.44 -3.12 7.42
C GLN A 21 -5.14 -3.94 7.55
N GLN A 22 -4.42 -4.09 6.45
CA GLN A 22 -3.12 -4.76 6.41
C GLN A 22 -2.00 -3.75 6.15
N ILE A 23 -0.79 -4.12 6.58
CA ILE A 23 0.45 -3.39 6.33
C ILE A 23 0.66 -3.17 4.82
N SER A 24 1.47 -2.16 4.46
CA SER A 24 1.90 -1.99 3.08
C SER A 24 2.86 -3.11 2.70
N TYR A 25 2.46 -3.98 1.77
CA TYR A 25 3.31 -5.05 1.26
C TYR A 25 3.20 -5.14 -0.26
N GLY A 26 4.34 -5.36 -0.92
CA GLY A 26 4.41 -5.52 -2.38
C GLY A 26 4.10 -4.23 -3.15
N GLU A 27 3.38 -4.38 -4.26
CA GLU A 27 2.94 -3.25 -5.10
C GLU A 27 1.63 -2.64 -4.58
N MET A 28 1.64 -1.32 -4.42
CA MET A 28 0.49 -0.53 -4.01
C MET A 28 0.21 0.56 -5.03
N VAL A 29 -1.03 1.03 -5.04
CA VAL A 29 -1.47 2.11 -5.90
C VAL A 29 -2.03 3.25 -5.07
N ALA A 30 -1.66 4.47 -5.44
CA ALA A 30 -2.19 5.67 -4.84
C ALA A 30 -3.50 6.07 -5.52
N CYS A 31 -4.52 6.44 -4.75
CA CYS A 31 -5.73 7.04 -5.30
C CYS A 31 -5.66 8.57 -5.18
N ASP A 32 -5.75 9.26 -6.33
CA ASP A 32 -5.79 10.72 -6.42
C ASP A 32 -7.23 11.29 -6.50
N GLY A 33 -8.25 10.42 -6.46
CA GLY A 33 -9.66 10.79 -6.61
C GLY A 33 -10.24 11.52 -5.40
N GLU A 34 -11.11 12.51 -5.64
CA GLU A 34 -11.75 13.31 -4.58
C GLU A 34 -12.63 12.49 -3.62
N ASN A 35 -13.06 11.29 -4.05
CA ASN A 35 -13.94 10.41 -3.29
C ASN A 35 -13.22 9.18 -2.72
N CYS A 36 -11.89 9.19 -2.66
CA CYS A 36 -11.14 8.10 -2.09
C CYS A 36 -11.02 8.21 -0.56
N PRO A 37 -11.44 7.18 0.19
CA PRO A 37 -11.40 7.23 1.66
C PRO A 37 -9.97 7.21 2.21
N ARG A 38 -9.00 6.78 1.38
CA ARG A 38 -7.59 6.61 1.73
C ARG A 38 -6.72 6.80 0.49
N GLU A 39 -5.46 7.14 0.71
CA GLU A 39 -4.54 7.43 -0.38
C GLU A 39 -3.89 6.17 -0.96
N TRP A 40 -3.78 5.06 -0.21
CA TRP A 40 -3.04 3.87 -0.66
C TRP A 40 -3.86 2.57 -0.56
N PHE A 41 -3.81 1.78 -1.63
CA PHE A 41 -4.48 0.48 -1.70
C PHE A 41 -3.58 -0.60 -2.30
N HIS A 42 -3.74 -1.84 -1.86
CA HIS A 42 -3.09 -2.97 -2.52
C HIS A 42 -3.75 -3.21 -3.87
N LEU A 43 -2.95 -3.54 -4.88
CA LEU A 43 -3.46 -3.83 -6.22
C LEU A 43 -4.58 -4.88 -6.20
N LEU A 44 -4.37 -5.99 -5.48
CA LEU A 44 -5.34 -7.08 -5.38
C LEU A 44 -6.66 -6.66 -4.71
N CYS A 45 -6.61 -5.73 -3.74
CA CYS A 45 -7.81 -5.22 -3.10
C CYS A 45 -8.67 -4.42 -4.09
N VAL A 46 -8.04 -3.62 -4.94
CA VAL A 46 -8.74 -2.84 -5.98
C VAL A 46 -8.93 -3.60 -7.30
N GLY A 47 -8.70 -4.92 -7.31
CA GLY A 47 -8.87 -5.77 -8.49
C GLY A 47 -7.81 -5.57 -9.58
N LEU A 48 -6.70 -4.92 -9.26
CA LEU A 48 -5.55 -4.77 -10.13
C LEU A 48 -4.58 -5.93 -9.91
N SER A 49 -4.02 -6.47 -11.00
CA SER A 49 -2.97 -7.49 -10.92
C SER A 49 -1.57 -6.90 -11.05
N GLN A 50 -1.44 -5.69 -11.60
CA GLN A 50 -0.18 -4.99 -11.83
C GLN A 50 -0.40 -3.48 -11.72
N ALA A 51 0.62 -2.75 -11.25
CA ALA A 51 0.55 -1.29 -11.21
C ALA A 51 0.41 -0.72 -12.63
N PRO A 52 -0.54 0.21 -12.86
CA PRO A 52 -0.71 0.80 -14.17
C PRO A 52 0.52 1.64 -14.55
N ARG A 53 1.18 1.25 -15.64
CA ARG A 53 2.31 2.01 -16.19
C ARG A 53 1.78 3.22 -16.97
N GLY A 54 1.49 4.29 -16.26
CA GLY A 54 1.16 5.60 -16.85
C GLY A 54 -0.31 6.01 -16.79
N LYS A 55 -0.51 7.33 -16.88
CA LYS A 55 -1.79 8.06 -16.82
C LYS A 55 -2.72 7.73 -18.00
N SER A 56 -3.28 6.52 -18.07
CA SER A 56 -4.32 6.22 -19.06
C SER A 56 -5.08 4.90 -18.82
N THR A 57 -5.07 4.35 -17.61
CA THR A 57 -5.89 3.17 -17.31
C THR A 57 -7.16 3.60 -16.59
N SER A 58 -8.29 3.33 -17.24
CA SER A 58 -9.66 3.55 -16.79
C SER A 58 -10.01 2.61 -15.62
N ASN A 59 -9.36 2.78 -14.46
CA ASN A 59 -9.83 2.20 -13.21
C ASN A 59 -10.55 3.29 -12.40
N PRO A 60 -11.84 3.15 -12.09
CA PRO A 60 -12.60 4.16 -11.32
C PRO A 60 -12.06 4.41 -9.90
N ILE A 61 -11.07 3.62 -9.45
CA ILE A 61 -10.43 3.75 -8.13
C ILE A 61 -9.15 4.61 -8.19
N LEU A 62 -8.77 5.11 -9.37
CA LEU A 62 -7.58 5.95 -9.59
C LEU A 62 -7.92 7.32 -10.21
N ALA A 63 -9.22 7.63 -10.30
CA ALA A 63 -9.76 8.83 -10.91
C ALA A 63 -10.38 9.75 -9.86
#